data_AF-A0A1D3LB72-F1
#
_entry.id   AF-A0A1D3LB72-F1
#
_cell.length_a   1.000
_cell.length_b   1.000
_cell.length_c   1.000
_cell.angle_alpha   90.00
_cell.angle_beta   90.00
_cell.angle_gamma   90.00
#
_symmetry.space_group_name_H-M   'P 1'
#
loop_
_entity.id
_entity.type
_entity.pdbx_description
1 polymer ?
#
loop_
_entity_poly.entity_id
_entity_poly.type
_entity_poly.pdbx_seq_one_letter_code
_entity_poly.pdbx_strand_id
1 'polypeptide(L)'
;MFSLYPHNLVYAGSCILASVCTLCVCRNRELFPHISENKSIGYLYRLLNIHKYEAFNIIVQIHHINLKFGDDDNNKYILHLKVGTRYSYTNYYKNHLNKIHIEERKNLVIKQNNTTITVEVYKKGTIKNTFVGSAEIDIYNDIIKKYFPCNMYFNVVNKNQIVATACLSFHYINLNSIKKEDQIYTSLFIETIISVQKHQNKNTEQLEKLISQGIEHFSAIKELDVSSTIYKNITNLPKEDKIRLFCKSLNGHLLHSNFYVKSFYNKYYFYLHFFKGKFYWCYYNEEADAKVDNNRVGYIRLEYVKNVYSDMYSHRYFYIKYRKKNEKKENYLYLKTVDRDRNIWINIIHDFIILVNNYRKEKKMKRNKLKELTTNYVQGKSREEIEINKKLSQSFSKNSIKNKYLEKKNHIETLSNADDENYKANDNEFEDILKDMSKNMCIYSD
;
A
#
# COMPACT_ATOMS: atom_id res chain seq x y z
N MET A 1 -13.43 41.92 62.01
CA MET A 1 -12.37 41.94 60.99
C MET A 1 -11.80 40.52 60.92
N PHE A 2 -12.24 39.70 59.97
CA PHE A 2 -11.82 38.29 59.91
C PHE A 2 -10.39 38.20 59.37
N SER A 3 -9.47 37.81 60.24
CA SER A 3 -8.09 37.47 59.89
C SER A 3 -8.09 36.20 59.04
N LEU A 4 -7.95 36.36 57.72
CA LEU A 4 -7.67 35.25 56.81
C LEU A 4 -6.20 34.86 57.01
N TYR A 5 -5.96 33.80 57.78
CA TYR A 5 -4.62 33.26 57.96
C TYR A 5 -4.04 32.83 56.60
N PRO A 6 -2.84 33.30 56.23
CA PRO A 6 -2.24 33.04 54.92
C PRO A 6 -2.08 31.54 54.61
N HIS A 7 -1.92 30.70 55.64
CA HIS A 7 -1.89 29.24 55.49
C HIS A 7 -3.19 28.65 54.91
N ASN A 8 -4.36 29.17 55.27
CA ASN A 8 -5.64 28.67 54.77
C ASN A 8 -5.85 29.05 53.30
N LEU A 9 -5.30 30.19 52.88
CA LEU A 9 -5.34 30.67 51.50
C LEU A 9 -4.41 29.84 50.59
N VAL A 10 -3.23 29.47 51.09
CA VAL A 10 -2.30 28.56 50.37
C VAL A 10 -2.88 27.15 50.26
N TYR A 11 -3.53 26.64 51.32
CA TYR A 11 -4.16 25.32 51.31
C TYR A 11 -5.37 25.26 50.37
N ALA A 12 -6.25 26.27 50.40
CA ALA A 12 -7.37 26.35 49.45
C ALA A 12 -6.86 26.47 48.01
N GLY A 13 -5.82 27.28 47.78
CA GLY A 13 -5.17 27.41 46.48
C GLY A 13 -4.58 26.10 45.97
N SER A 14 -3.93 25.31 46.82
CA SER A 14 -3.34 24.02 46.44
C SER A 14 -4.40 22.95 46.16
N CYS A 15 -5.49 22.90 46.92
CA CYS A 15 -6.62 22.00 46.63
C CYS A 15 -7.32 22.35 45.31
N ILE A 16 -7.50 23.65 45.01
CA ILE A 16 -8.05 24.09 43.72
C ILE A 16 -7.10 23.71 42.58
N LEU A 17 -5.80 23.95 42.73
CA LEU A 17 -4.83 23.56 41.70
C LEU A 17 -4.80 22.04 41.48
N ALA A 18 -4.82 21.25 42.55
CA ALA A 18 -4.84 19.79 42.48
C ALA A 18 -6.12 19.27 41.82
N SER A 19 -7.29 19.85 42.13
CA SER A 19 -8.56 19.48 41.49
C SER A 19 -8.59 19.84 40.01
N VAL A 20 -8.09 21.01 39.62
CA VAL A 20 -7.97 21.43 38.21
C VAL A 20 -7.00 20.53 37.46
N CYS A 21 -5.84 20.22 38.04
CA CYS A 21 -4.88 19.27 37.46
C CYS A 21 -5.50 17.87 37.31
N THR A 22 -6.23 17.39 38.32
CA THR A 22 -6.91 16.07 38.27
C THR A 22 -7.99 16.06 37.21
N LEU A 23 -8.81 17.12 37.10
CA LEU A 23 -9.81 17.26 36.04
C LEU A 23 -9.17 17.33 34.65
N CYS A 24 -8.05 18.04 34.50
CA CYS A 24 -7.27 18.09 33.26
C CYS A 24 -6.71 16.71 32.91
N VAL A 25 -6.18 15.95 33.89
CA VAL A 25 -5.68 14.58 33.68
C VAL A 25 -6.82 13.62 33.38
N CYS A 26 -7.97 13.73 34.05
CA CYS A 26 -9.16 12.91 33.79
C CYS A 26 -9.75 13.21 32.41
N ARG A 27 -9.85 14.48 32.03
CA ARG A 27 -10.35 14.93 30.71
C ARG A 27 -9.39 14.54 29.59
N ASN A 28 -8.08 14.55 29.86
CA ASN A 28 -7.04 14.18 28.91
C ASN A 28 -6.47 12.78 29.15
N ARG A 29 -7.17 11.92 29.91
CA ARG A 29 -6.70 10.58 30.31
C ARG A 29 -6.30 9.74 29.09
N GLU A 30 -6.91 10.05 27.96
CA GLU A 30 -6.73 9.37 26.67
C GLU A 30 -5.42 9.71 25.95
N LEU A 31 -4.85 10.89 26.22
CA LEU A 31 -3.52 11.28 25.75
C LEU A 31 -2.42 10.51 26.48
N PHE A 32 -2.72 10.04 27.70
CA PHE A 32 -1.81 9.20 28.44
C PHE A 32 -1.90 7.75 27.94
N PRO A 33 -0.74 7.09 27.74
CA PRO A 33 -0.71 5.66 27.48
C PRO A 33 -1.34 4.94 28.68
N HIS A 34 -2.15 3.91 28.42
CA HIS A 34 -2.63 3.06 29.51
C HIS A 34 -1.42 2.42 30.22
N ILE A 35 -1.51 2.13 31.52
CA ILE A 35 -0.34 1.61 32.27
C ILE A 35 0.18 0.29 31.68
N SER A 36 -0.71 -0.49 31.07
CA SER A 36 -0.37 -1.73 30.35
C SER A 36 0.41 -1.49 29.05
N GLU A 37 0.47 -0.26 28.53
CA GLU A 37 1.32 0.04 27.36
C GLU A 37 2.82 0.09 27.73
N ASN A 38 3.16 0.16 29.02
CA ASN A 38 4.52 -0.15 29.47
C ASN A 38 4.79 -1.64 29.24
N LYS A 39 5.90 -1.98 28.57
CA LYS A 39 6.20 -3.34 28.13
C LYS A 39 6.19 -4.37 29.27
N SER A 40 6.77 -4.06 30.42
CA SER A 40 6.86 -4.97 31.57
C SER A 40 5.50 -5.16 32.24
N ILE A 41 4.77 -4.06 32.46
CA ILE A 41 3.44 -4.10 33.07
C ILE A 41 2.46 -4.80 32.12
N GLY A 42 2.46 -4.44 30.84
CA GLY A 42 1.64 -5.08 29.80
C GLY A 42 1.90 -6.57 29.67
N TYR A 43 3.15 -7.02 29.86
CA TYR A 43 3.47 -8.44 29.96
C TYR A 43 2.80 -9.12 31.15
N LEU A 44 2.85 -8.52 32.35
CA LEU A 44 2.16 -9.06 33.53
C LEU A 44 0.65 -9.16 33.32
N TYR A 45 0.01 -8.15 32.72
CA TYR A 45 -1.43 -8.20 32.40
C TYR A 45 -1.78 -9.34 31.44
N ARG A 46 -0.89 -9.70 30.51
CA ARG A 46 -1.08 -10.85 29.61
C ARG A 46 -0.81 -12.18 30.31
N LEU A 47 0.23 -12.26 31.14
CA LEU A 47 0.56 -13.44 31.91
C LEU A 47 -0.55 -13.80 32.90
N LEU A 48 -1.18 -12.81 33.51
CA LEU A 48 -2.37 -12.96 34.37
C LEU A 48 -3.69 -13.11 33.58
N ASN A 49 -3.61 -13.18 32.25
CA ASN A 49 -4.75 -13.35 31.34
C ASN A 49 -5.83 -12.24 31.42
N ILE A 50 -5.47 -11.08 31.98
CA ILE A 50 -6.33 -9.88 32.08
C ILE A 50 -6.51 -9.26 30.70
N HIS A 51 -5.42 -9.17 29.94
CA HIS A 51 -5.42 -8.70 28.55
C HIS A 51 -4.91 -9.79 27.61
N LYS A 52 -5.42 -9.84 26.38
CA LYS A 52 -5.09 -10.92 25.43
C LYS A 52 -3.95 -10.60 24.47
N TYR A 53 -3.64 -9.32 24.27
CA TYR A 53 -2.65 -8.85 23.29
C TYR A 53 -1.95 -7.57 23.78
N GLU A 54 -0.83 -7.22 23.16
CA GLU A 54 -0.22 -5.88 23.30
C GLU A 54 -0.89 -4.87 22.37
N ALA A 55 -0.53 -3.59 22.49
CA ALA A 55 -1.00 -2.59 21.53
C ALA A 55 -0.45 -2.86 20.12
N PHE A 56 -1.29 -2.72 19.10
CA PHE A 56 -0.91 -2.96 17.70
C PHE A 56 -1.72 -2.11 16.72
N ASN A 57 -1.24 -2.05 15.47
CA ASN A 57 -1.93 -1.36 14.37
C ASN A 57 -2.67 -2.38 13.50
N ILE A 58 -3.91 -2.03 13.17
CA ILE A 58 -4.76 -2.81 12.26
C ILE A 58 -5.27 -1.89 11.16
N ILE A 59 -5.29 -2.40 9.92
CA ILE A 59 -6.00 -1.76 8.81
C ILE A 59 -7.35 -2.43 8.66
N VAL A 60 -8.41 -1.63 8.76
CA VAL A 60 -9.78 -2.05 8.48
C VAL A 60 -10.14 -1.56 7.07
N GLN A 61 -10.30 -2.48 6.13
CA GLN A 61 -10.87 -2.21 4.81
C GLN A 61 -12.39 -2.40 4.87
N ILE A 62 -13.12 -1.33 4.58
CA ILE A 62 -14.57 -1.29 4.57
C ILE A 62 -15.03 -1.43 3.12
N HIS A 63 -15.56 -2.59 2.75
CA HIS A 63 -15.91 -2.86 1.36
C HIS A 63 -17.26 -2.26 0.99
N HIS A 64 -18.31 -2.77 1.61
CA HIS A 64 -19.67 -2.38 1.33
C HIS A 64 -20.61 -2.71 2.48
N ILE A 65 -21.80 -2.15 2.42
CA ILE A 65 -22.89 -2.42 3.36
C ILE A 65 -24.14 -2.73 2.57
N ASN A 66 -24.81 -3.81 2.95
CA ASN A 66 -26.10 -4.17 2.41
C ASN A 66 -27.18 -3.79 3.42
N LEU A 67 -28.01 -2.82 3.09
CA LEU A 67 -29.17 -2.41 3.88
C LEU A 67 -30.27 -3.46 3.72
N LYS A 68 -30.93 -3.84 4.81
CA LYS A 68 -32.06 -4.79 4.75
C LYS A 68 -33.39 -4.14 4.38
N PHE A 69 -33.51 -2.83 4.63
CA PHE A 69 -34.71 -2.07 4.31
C PHE A 69 -34.48 -1.21 3.08
N GLY A 70 -35.49 -1.15 2.21
CA GLY A 70 -35.51 -0.24 1.08
C GLY A 70 -35.41 1.20 1.56
N ASP A 71 -34.38 1.91 1.12
CA ASP A 71 -34.20 3.33 1.41
C ASP A 71 -33.94 4.05 0.08
N ASP A 72 -34.37 5.31 -0.06
CA ASP A 72 -34.24 6.03 -1.34
C ASP A 72 -32.80 6.01 -1.86
N ASP A 73 -32.61 5.71 -3.16
CA ASP A 73 -31.31 5.58 -3.83
C ASP A 73 -30.46 6.88 -3.84
N ASN A 74 -30.95 7.96 -3.22
CA ASN A 74 -30.21 9.21 -3.05
C ASN A 74 -29.70 9.47 -1.64
N ASN A 75 -30.06 8.64 -0.67
CA ASN A 75 -29.60 8.78 0.70
C ASN A 75 -28.10 8.48 0.82
N LYS A 76 -27.42 9.31 1.62
CA LYS A 76 -25.98 9.21 1.88
C LYS A 76 -25.74 8.65 3.27
N TYR A 77 -24.75 7.79 3.42
CA TYR A 77 -24.41 7.14 4.68
C TYR A 77 -22.94 7.35 5.00
N ILE A 78 -22.63 7.36 6.29
CA ILE A 78 -21.29 7.45 6.85
C ILE A 78 -21.12 6.37 7.91
N LEU A 79 -19.93 5.78 7.98
CA LEU A 79 -19.57 4.78 8.97
C LEU A 79 -18.61 5.33 9.97
N HIS A 80 -18.89 5.07 11.24
CA HIS A 80 -18.01 5.40 12.33
C HIS A 80 -17.42 4.09 12.87
N LEU A 81 -16.10 3.97 12.80
CA LEU A 81 -15.34 2.93 13.49
C LEU A 81 -14.87 3.51 14.82
N LYS A 82 -15.27 2.90 15.93
CA LYS A 82 -14.91 3.31 17.28
C LYS A 82 -14.06 2.23 17.93
N VAL A 83 -12.93 2.63 18.50
CA VAL A 83 -12.09 1.78 19.35
C VAL A 83 -11.78 2.52 20.64
N GLY A 84 -12.32 2.02 21.75
CA GLY A 84 -12.33 2.76 23.01
C GLY A 84 -13.02 4.12 22.85
N THR A 85 -12.26 5.19 22.96
CA THR A 85 -12.75 6.58 22.83
C THR A 85 -12.39 7.22 21.48
N ARG A 86 -11.59 6.54 20.66
CA ARG A 86 -11.16 7.02 19.34
C ARG A 86 -12.18 6.66 18.28
N TYR A 87 -12.47 7.62 17.42
CA TYR A 87 -13.35 7.44 16.27
C TYR A 87 -12.58 7.64 14.96
N SER A 88 -12.94 6.86 13.96
CA SER A 88 -12.51 7.01 12.59
C SER A 88 -13.73 6.96 11.70
N TYR A 89 -13.87 7.92 10.79
CA TYR A 89 -15.08 8.09 10.01
C TYR A 89 -14.79 7.88 8.54
N THR A 90 -15.66 7.15 7.84
CA THR A 90 -15.61 7.11 6.37
C THR A 90 -16.09 8.42 5.78
N ASN A 91 -15.97 8.55 4.47
CA ASN A 91 -16.70 9.59 3.76
C ASN A 91 -18.19 9.26 3.65
N TYR A 92 -18.97 10.20 3.10
CA TYR A 92 -20.38 9.97 2.78
C TYR A 92 -20.52 9.24 1.44
N TYR A 93 -21.22 8.10 1.45
CA TYR A 93 -21.47 7.28 0.27
C TYR A 93 -22.96 7.16 -0.01
N LYS A 94 -23.35 7.23 -1.29
CA LYS A 94 -24.74 7.00 -1.70
C LYS A 94 -25.07 5.51 -1.64
N ASN A 95 -26.29 5.21 -1.22
CA ASN A 95 -26.92 3.92 -1.46
C ASN A 95 -27.24 3.76 -2.96
N HIS A 96 -27.19 2.54 -3.47
CA HIS A 96 -27.73 2.16 -4.77
C HIS A 96 -28.21 0.71 -4.66
N LEU A 97 -29.51 0.47 -4.88
CA LEU A 97 -30.11 -0.87 -4.76
C LEU A 97 -29.81 -1.53 -3.40
N ASN A 98 -30.01 -0.78 -2.32
CA ASN A 98 -29.75 -1.19 -0.93
C ASN A 98 -28.29 -1.58 -0.65
N LYS A 99 -27.36 -1.19 -1.52
CA LYS A 99 -25.94 -1.43 -1.36
C LYS A 99 -25.14 -0.13 -1.35
N ILE A 100 -24.36 0.06 -0.30
CA ILE A 100 -23.45 1.19 -0.15
C ILE A 100 -22.03 0.69 -0.39
N HIS A 101 -21.46 1.00 -1.56
CA HIS A 101 -20.07 0.66 -1.90
C HIS A 101 -19.11 1.75 -1.40
N ILE A 102 -18.15 1.35 -0.55
CA ILE A 102 -17.24 2.23 0.21
C ILE A 102 -15.79 2.04 -0.26
N GLU A 103 -15.25 0.83 -0.18
CA GLU A 103 -13.85 0.46 -0.49
C GLU A 103 -12.76 1.32 0.17
N GLU A 104 -13.04 1.88 1.35
CA GLU A 104 -12.17 2.78 2.10
C GLU A 104 -11.39 2.02 3.18
N ARG A 105 -10.16 2.44 3.46
CA ARG A 105 -9.31 1.86 4.51
C ARG A 105 -9.08 2.82 5.66
N LYS A 106 -9.16 2.30 6.88
CA LYS A 106 -8.86 3.03 8.11
C LYS A 106 -7.78 2.34 8.90
N ASN A 107 -6.74 3.09 9.26
CA ASN A 107 -5.68 2.63 10.14
C ASN A 107 -6.11 2.92 11.58
N LEU A 108 -6.22 1.88 12.39
CA LEU A 108 -6.62 1.98 13.79
C LEU A 108 -5.47 1.49 14.67
N VAL A 109 -5.25 2.21 15.76
CA VAL A 109 -4.33 1.81 16.82
C VAL A 109 -5.15 1.14 17.91
N ILE A 110 -4.98 -0.17 18.08
CA ILE A 110 -5.61 -0.94 19.13
C ILE A 110 -4.72 -0.87 20.37
N LYS A 111 -5.21 -0.27 21.46
CA LYS A 111 -4.54 -0.34 22.75
C LYS A 111 -4.79 -1.70 23.39
N GLN A 112 -3.86 -2.14 24.23
CA GLN A 112 -3.93 -3.43 24.91
C GLN A 112 -5.22 -3.63 25.76
N ASN A 113 -5.82 -2.56 26.26
CA ASN A 113 -7.04 -2.60 27.05
C ASN A 113 -8.33 -2.43 26.23
N ASN A 114 -8.24 -2.20 24.91
CA ASN A 114 -9.42 -2.21 24.06
C ASN A 114 -9.83 -3.65 23.84
N THR A 115 -11.12 -3.97 23.90
CA THR A 115 -11.65 -5.33 23.68
C THR A 115 -12.54 -5.42 22.45
N THR A 116 -13.17 -4.32 22.08
CA THR A 116 -14.13 -4.26 20.97
C THR A 116 -13.84 -3.12 20.00
N ILE A 117 -14.23 -3.34 18.74
CA ILE A 117 -14.40 -2.31 17.72
C ILE A 117 -15.89 -2.17 17.45
N THR A 118 -16.43 -0.97 17.61
CA THR A 118 -17.84 -0.70 17.26
C THR A 118 -17.91 -0.08 15.87
N VAL A 119 -18.77 -0.63 15.03
CA VAL A 119 -19.11 -0.08 13.72
C VAL A 119 -20.49 0.53 13.81
N GLU A 120 -20.60 1.84 13.70
CA GLU A 120 -21.87 2.54 13.74
C GLU A 120 -22.19 3.09 12.35
N VAL A 121 -23.42 2.87 11.89
CA VAL A 121 -23.91 3.34 10.60
C VAL A 121 -24.84 4.52 10.82
N TYR A 122 -24.59 5.60 10.09
CA TYR A 122 -25.40 6.81 10.15
C TYR A 122 -25.88 7.21 8.76
N LYS A 123 -27.14 7.63 8.67
CA LYS A 123 -27.73 8.25 7.48
C LYS A 123 -27.63 9.76 7.59
N LYS A 124 -27.16 10.40 6.52
CA LYS A 124 -26.98 11.85 6.44
C LYS A 124 -28.33 12.55 6.56
N GLY A 125 -28.49 13.39 7.57
CA GLY A 125 -29.63 14.29 7.69
C GLY A 125 -29.26 15.73 7.35
N THR A 126 -30.25 16.62 7.41
CA THR A 126 -30.07 18.05 7.10
C THR A 126 -29.33 18.80 8.22
N ILE A 127 -29.65 18.47 9.48
CA ILE A 127 -29.08 19.12 10.67
C ILE A 127 -28.21 18.15 11.47
N LYS A 128 -28.71 16.93 11.69
CA LYS A 128 -28.00 15.86 12.38
C LYS A 128 -28.11 14.57 11.61
N ASN A 129 -27.07 13.76 11.68
CA ASN A 129 -27.12 12.41 11.14
C ASN A 129 -28.04 11.53 12.00
N THR A 130 -28.78 10.66 11.32
CA THR A 130 -29.68 9.69 11.97
C THR A 130 -28.95 8.38 12.16
N PHE A 131 -28.97 7.86 13.38
CA PHE A 131 -28.37 6.57 13.70
C PHE A 131 -29.21 5.45 13.07
N VAL A 132 -28.55 4.57 12.32
CA VAL A 132 -29.19 3.43 11.65
C VAL A 132 -29.07 2.18 12.51
N GLY A 133 -27.87 1.89 13.01
CA GLY A 133 -27.57 0.73 13.85
C GLY A 133 -26.08 0.60 14.10
N SER A 134 -25.70 -0.38 14.92
CA SER A 134 -24.30 -0.67 15.24
C SER A 134 -23.99 -2.17 15.23
N ALA A 135 -22.72 -2.51 15.05
CA ALA A 135 -22.17 -3.84 15.26
C ALA A 135 -20.99 -3.73 16.23
N GLU A 136 -20.93 -4.62 17.22
CA GLU A 136 -19.77 -4.77 18.10
C GLU A 136 -18.96 -5.97 17.63
N ILE A 137 -17.65 -5.78 17.47
CA ILE A 137 -16.71 -6.77 16.98
C ILE A 137 -15.71 -7.03 18.09
N ASP A 138 -15.65 -8.26 18.59
CA ASP A 138 -14.66 -8.65 19.60
C ASP A 138 -13.30 -8.82 18.94
N ILE A 139 -12.32 -8.01 19.35
CA ILE A 139 -11.01 -7.98 18.71
C ILE A 139 -10.30 -9.33 18.84
N TYR A 140 -10.47 -10.01 19.98
CA TYR A 140 -9.79 -11.28 20.19
C TYR A 140 -10.49 -12.42 19.46
N ASN A 141 -11.81 -12.54 19.65
CA ASN A 141 -12.58 -13.68 19.17
C ASN A 141 -12.94 -13.57 17.68
N ASP A 142 -13.27 -12.36 17.19
CA ASP A 142 -13.69 -12.17 15.81
C ASP A 142 -12.55 -11.81 14.86
N ILE A 143 -11.42 -11.31 15.37
CA ILE A 143 -10.31 -10.88 14.52
C ILE A 143 -9.07 -11.75 14.76
N ILE A 144 -8.49 -11.71 15.97
CA ILE A 144 -7.21 -12.38 16.26
C ILE A 144 -7.32 -13.91 16.10
N LYS A 145 -8.37 -14.52 16.65
CA LYS A 145 -8.58 -15.98 16.53
C LYS A 145 -8.88 -16.46 15.12
N LYS A 146 -9.30 -15.56 14.23
CA LYS A 146 -9.62 -15.87 12.82
C LYS A 146 -8.46 -15.58 11.87
N TYR A 147 -7.33 -15.11 12.41
CA TYR A 147 -6.08 -14.84 11.70
C TYR A 147 -6.20 -13.72 10.66
N PHE A 148 -5.06 -13.21 10.20
CA PHE A 148 -5.00 -12.14 9.21
C PHE A 148 -4.55 -12.69 7.85
N PRO A 149 -5.13 -12.22 6.72
CA PRO A 149 -6.25 -11.27 6.64
C PRO A 149 -7.59 -11.90 7.05
N CYS A 150 -8.39 -11.19 7.85
CA CYS A 150 -9.72 -11.66 8.27
C CYS A 150 -10.80 -10.93 7.48
N ASN A 151 -11.54 -11.63 6.63
CA ASN A 151 -12.63 -11.05 5.84
C ASN A 151 -13.97 -11.55 6.40
N MET A 152 -14.83 -10.65 6.85
CA MET A 152 -16.04 -11.01 7.57
C MET A 152 -17.24 -10.10 7.28
N TYR A 153 -18.43 -10.66 7.47
CA TYR A 153 -19.69 -9.94 7.47
C TYR A 153 -20.18 -9.78 8.90
N PHE A 154 -20.56 -8.55 9.27
CA PHE A 154 -21.11 -8.22 10.58
C PHE A 154 -22.54 -7.73 10.43
N ASN A 155 -23.43 -8.28 11.24
CA ASN A 155 -24.80 -7.81 11.33
C ASN A 155 -24.82 -6.49 12.10
N VAL A 156 -25.28 -5.43 11.45
CA VAL A 156 -25.57 -4.15 12.07
C VAL A 156 -26.97 -4.23 12.63
N VAL A 157 -27.11 -3.97 13.93
CA VAL A 157 -28.35 -4.17 14.69
C VAL A 157 -28.83 -2.83 15.26
N ASN A 158 -30.14 -2.66 15.31
CA ASN A 158 -30.80 -1.57 16.03
C ASN A 158 -32.02 -2.14 16.75
N LYS A 159 -32.13 -1.92 18.06
CA LYS A 159 -33.21 -2.48 18.90
C LYS A 159 -33.46 -3.98 18.63
N ASN A 160 -32.39 -4.77 18.60
CA ASN A 160 -32.37 -6.22 18.36
C ASN A 160 -32.83 -6.68 16.95
N GLN A 161 -33.03 -5.76 16.01
CA GLN A 161 -33.31 -6.09 14.61
C GLN A 161 -32.08 -5.86 13.74
N ILE A 162 -31.77 -6.80 12.86
CA ILE A 162 -30.69 -6.63 11.88
C ILE A 162 -31.16 -5.63 10.83
N VAL A 163 -30.50 -4.47 10.76
CA VAL A 163 -30.83 -3.38 9.83
C VAL A 163 -29.93 -3.37 8.59
N ALA A 164 -28.71 -3.89 8.71
CA ALA A 164 -27.77 -3.98 7.60
C ALA A 164 -26.72 -5.09 7.86
N THR A 165 -25.95 -5.43 6.83
CA THR A 165 -24.75 -6.25 6.95
C THR A 165 -23.55 -5.49 6.41
N ALA A 166 -22.48 -5.37 7.21
CA ALA A 166 -21.24 -4.70 6.86
C ALA A 166 -20.17 -5.72 6.47
N CYS A 167 -19.58 -5.57 5.29
CA CYS A 167 -18.48 -6.39 4.80
C CYS A 167 -17.14 -5.68 5.09
N LEU A 168 -16.35 -6.25 5.99
CA LEU A 168 -15.09 -5.69 6.46
C LEU A 168 -13.96 -6.70 6.28
N SER A 169 -12.77 -6.20 5.99
CA SER A 169 -11.54 -6.98 5.99
C SER A 169 -10.52 -6.35 6.92
N PHE A 170 -9.83 -7.18 7.69
CA PHE A 170 -8.86 -6.77 8.68
C PHE A 170 -7.48 -7.24 8.28
N HIS A 171 -6.49 -6.35 8.37
CA HIS A 171 -5.09 -6.64 8.07
C HIS A 171 -4.21 -6.21 9.23
N TYR A 172 -3.35 -7.11 9.69
CA TYR A 172 -2.30 -6.78 10.64
C TYR A 172 -1.14 -6.12 9.88
N ILE A 173 -0.72 -4.92 10.31
CA ILE A 173 0.45 -4.26 9.71
C ILE A 173 1.29 -3.61 10.80
N ASN A 174 2.56 -4.00 10.87
CA ASN A 174 3.53 -3.36 11.74
C ASN A 174 4.15 -2.13 11.05
N LEU A 175 3.46 -0.99 11.10
CA LEU A 175 3.94 0.28 10.53
C LEU A 175 5.23 0.80 11.18
N ASN A 176 5.54 0.38 12.41
CA ASN A 176 6.78 0.76 13.10
C ASN A 176 8.02 0.14 12.46
N SER A 177 7.85 -0.87 11.60
CA SER A 177 8.95 -1.47 10.82
C SER A 177 9.50 -0.55 9.74
N ILE A 178 8.71 0.43 9.27
CA ILE A 178 9.11 1.35 8.19
C ILE A 178 9.95 2.48 8.78
N LYS A 179 11.21 2.62 8.32
CA LYS A 179 12.09 3.71 8.77
C LYS A 179 11.55 5.08 8.34
N LYS A 180 11.88 6.10 9.13
CA LYS A 180 11.48 7.51 8.89
C LYS A 180 11.81 8.01 7.48
N GLU A 181 12.96 7.62 6.93
CA GLU A 181 13.40 7.99 5.59
C GLU A 181 12.51 7.45 4.46
N ASP A 182 11.84 6.32 4.70
CA ASP A 182 10.98 5.62 3.74
C ASP A 182 9.48 5.87 3.99
N GLN A 183 9.12 6.65 5.01
CA GLN A 183 7.72 6.95 5.34
C GLN A 183 6.99 7.69 4.21
N ILE A 184 7.72 8.36 3.32
CA ILE A 184 7.18 8.98 2.12
C ILE A 184 6.62 7.97 1.10
N TYR A 185 6.91 6.67 1.26
CA TYR A 185 6.41 5.58 0.41
C TYR A 185 5.47 4.65 1.17
N THR A 186 4.94 5.09 2.32
CA THR A 186 4.14 4.24 3.22
C THR A 186 2.96 3.60 2.50
N SER A 187 2.30 4.29 1.57
CA SER A 187 1.14 3.73 0.85
C SER A 187 1.56 2.58 -0.05
N LEU A 188 2.72 2.70 -0.71
CA LEU A 188 3.29 1.62 -1.54
C LEU A 188 3.65 0.39 -0.69
N PHE A 189 4.24 0.60 0.50
CA PHE A 189 4.51 -0.50 1.43
C PHE A 189 3.24 -1.18 1.93
N ILE A 190 2.23 -0.40 2.34
CA ILE A 190 0.94 -0.92 2.79
C ILE A 190 0.28 -1.77 1.69
N GLU A 191 0.19 -1.28 0.46
CA GLU A 191 -0.38 -2.08 -0.65
C GLU A 191 0.39 -3.38 -0.87
N THR A 192 1.72 -3.32 -0.82
CA THR A 192 2.55 -4.50 -1.05
C THR A 192 2.35 -5.53 0.05
N ILE A 193 2.31 -5.10 1.32
CA ILE A 193 2.06 -5.98 2.47
C ILE A 193 0.67 -6.62 2.37
N ILE A 194 -0.37 -5.84 2.07
CA ILE A 194 -1.73 -6.35 1.91
C ILE A 194 -1.82 -7.34 0.75
N SER A 195 -1.17 -7.04 -0.39
CA SER A 195 -1.14 -7.94 -1.54
C SER A 195 -0.48 -9.28 -1.16
N VAL A 196 0.66 -9.26 -0.47
CA VAL A 196 1.33 -10.49 -0.04
C VAL A 196 0.47 -11.30 0.94
N GLN A 197 -0.15 -10.64 1.92
CA GLN A 197 -1.05 -11.29 2.87
C GLN A 197 -2.22 -12.01 2.20
N LYS A 198 -2.78 -11.45 1.11
CA LYS A 198 -3.89 -12.07 0.37
C LYS A 198 -3.50 -13.35 -0.38
N HIS A 199 -2.22 -13.53 -0.72
CA HIS A 199 -1.73 -14.69 -1.48
C HIS A 199 -1.02 -15.74 -0.61
N GLN A 200 -0.89 -15.52 0.70
CA GLN A 200 -0.16 -16.41 1.62
C GLN A 200 -1.08 -17.41 2.33
N ASN A 201 -1.56 -18.44 1.62
CA ASN A 201 -2.26 -19.57 2.27
C ASN A 201 -1.35 -20.37 3.22
N LYS A 202 -0.04 -20.41 2.96
CA LYS A 202 0.95 -21.18 3.74
C LYS A 202 1.21 -20.63 5.16
N ASN A 203 0.91 -19.35 5.40
CA ASN A 203 1.11 -18.79 6.74
C ASN A 203 0.06 -19.31 7.72
N THR A 204 -1.16 -19.61 7.27
CA THR A 204 -2.22 -20.14 8.14
C THR A 204 -1.84 -21.49 8.73
N GLU A 205 -1.29 -22.41 7.93
CA GLU A 205 -0.83 -23.72 8.41
C GLU A 205 0.33 -23.59 9.43
N GLN A 206 1.28 -22.69 9.18
CA GLN A 206 2.37 -22.44 10.13
C GLN A 206 1.85 -21.84 11.43
N LEU A 207 0.86 -20.96 11.33
CA LEU A 207 0.25 -20.30 12.47
C LEU A 207 -0.54 -21.29 13.33
N GLU A 208 -1.31 -22.20 12.71
CA GLU A 208 -1.98 -23.30 13.39
C GLU A 208 -0.98 -24.23 14.09
N LYS A 209 0.18 -24.51 13.48
CA LYS A 209 1.26 -25.28 14.13
C LYS A 209 1.78 -24.58 15.38
N LEU A 210 2.08 -23.28 15.32
CA LEU A 210 2.53 -22.51 16.49
C LEU A 210 1.47 -22.52 17.62
N ILE A 211 0.20 -22.36 17.27
CA ILE A 211 -0.89 -22.41 18.24
C ILE A 211 -1.02 -23.81 18.87
N SER A 212 -0.88 -24.87 18.06
CA SER A 212 -0.90 -26.26 18.55
C SER A 212 0.26 -26.56 19.52
N GLN A 213 1.38 -25.84 19.38
CA GLN A 213 2.52 -25.89 20.30
C GLN A 213 2.29 -25.08 21.60
N GLY A 214 1.09 -24.49 21.77
CA GLY A 214 0.73 -23.73 22.96
C GLY A 214 1.07 -22.24 22.88
N ILE A 215 1.51 -21.73 21.73
CA ILE A 215 1.76 -20.30 21.55
C ILE A 215 0.42 -19.57 21.46
N GLU A 216 0.30 -18.47 22.21
CA GLU A 216 -0.89 -17.63 22.20
C GLU A 216 -1.12 -17.02 20.80
N HIS A 217 -2.37 -16.90 20.37
CA HIS A 217 -2.75 -16.54 19.00
C HIS A 217 -2.11 -15.22 18.52
N PHE A 218 -2.16 -14.17 19.34
CA PHE A 218 -1.57 -12.88 18.97
C PHE A 218 -0.04 -12.96 18.89
N SER A 219 0.58 -13.73 19.78
CA SER A 219 2.03 -13.96 19.77
C SER A 219 2.47 -14.69 18.50
N ALA A 220 1.72 -15.72 18.07
CA ALA A 220 1.97 -16.45 16.82
C ALA A 220 1.81 -15.55 15.59
N ILE A 221 0.78 -14.69 15.55
CA ILE A 221 0.58 -13.69 14.48
C ILE A 221 1.78 -12.75 14.37
N LYS A 222 2.31 -12.29 15.51
CA LYS A 222 3.46 -11.38 15.54
C LYS A 222 4.74 -12.05 15.08
N GLU A 223 4.94 -13.33 15.41
CA GLU A 223 6.10 -14.11 14.96
C GLU A 223 6.10 -14.30 13.44
N LEU A 224 4.92 -14.52 12.86
CA LEU A 224 4.71 -14.65 11.42
C LEU A 224 4.46 -13.32 10.70
N ASP A 225 4.69 -12.17 11.36
CA ASP A 225 4.51 -10.85 10.75
C ASP A 225 5.42 -10.66 9.54
N VAL A 226 4.81 -10.56 8.37
CA VAL A 226 5.52 -10.31 7.12
C VAL A 226 5.90 -8.85 6.90
N SER A 227 5.35 -7.90 7.67
CA SER A 227 5.57 -6.45 7.45
C SER A 227 7.06 -6.11 7.50
N SER A 228 7.75 -6.59 8.55
CA SER A 228 9.17 -6.32 8.78
C SER A 228 10.05 -6.99 7.73
N THR A 229 9.72 -8.23 7.35
CA THR A 229 10.43 -9.01 6.33
C THR A 229 10.26 -8.40 4.94
N ILE A 230 9.03 -8.02 4.57
CA ILE A 230 8.73 -7.33 3.32
C ILE A 230 9.47 -6.00 3.27
N TYR A 231 9.41 -5.19 4.32
CA TYR A 231 10.15 -3.93 4.38
C TYR A 231 11.65 -4.16 4.14
N LYS A 232 12.29 -5.07 4.90
CA LYS A 232 13.71 -5.42 4.73
C LYS A 232 14.03 -5.89 3.31
N ASN A 233 13.24 -6.81 2.76
CA ASN A 233 13.43 -7.35 1.42
C ASN A 233 13.34 -6.24 0.37
N ILE A 234 12.31 -5.40 0.43
CA ILE A 234 12.13 -4.28 -0.49
C ILE A 234 13.28 -3.28 -0.35
N THR A 235 13.71 -2.96 0.87
CA THR A 235 14.82 -2.01 1.07
C THR A 235 16.13 -2.49 0.47
N ASN A 236 16.37 -3.80 0.50
CA ASN A 236 17.58 -4.43 -0.04
C ASN A 236 17.54 -4.61 -1.57
N LEU A 237 16.38 -4.49 -2.20
CA LEU A 237 16.28 -4.58 -3.65
C LEU A 237 17.03 -3.43 -4.35
N PRO A 238 17.67 -3.71 -5.50
CA PRO A 238 18.12 -2.67 -6.41
C PRO A 238 16.97 -1.70 -6.73
N LYS A 239 17.29 -0.41 -6.91
CA LYS A 239 16.26 0.63 -7.10
C LYS A 239 15.32 0.34 -8.27
N GLU A 240 15.83 -0.23 -9.36
CA GLU A 240 14.99 -0.58 -10.52
C GLU A 240 14.00 -1.70 -10.18
N ASP A 241 14.43 -2.72 -9.44
CA ASP A 241 13.58 -3.83 -9.01
C ASP A 241 12.56 -3.38 -7.96
N LYS A 242 12.95 -2.49 -7.04
CA LYS A 242 12.03 -1.83 -6.11
C LYS A 242 10.93 -1.09 -6.86
N ILE A 243 11.28 -0.32 -7.89
CA ILE A 243 10.29 0.38 -8.71
C ILE A 243 9.40 -0.62 -9.45
N ARG A 244 9.97 -1.66 -10.07
CA ARG A 244 9.21 -2.72 -10.76
C ARG A 244 8.21 -3.41 -9.83
N LEU A 245 8.60 -3.68 -8.59
CA LEU A 245 7.71 -4.27 -7.60
C LEU A 245 6.52 -3.33 -7.30
N PHE A 246 6.81 -2.06 -7.00
CA PHE A 246 5.77 -1.06 -6.71
C PHE A 246 4.90 -0.71 -7.92
N CYS A 247 5.34 -0.98 -9.15
CA CYS A 247 4.50 -0.82 -10.34
C CYS A 247 3.21 -1.63 -10.24
N LYS A 248 3.24 -2.81 -9.60
CA LYS A 248 2.06 -3.67 -9.43
C LYS A 248 0.94 -2.95 -8.68
N SER A 249 1.27 -2.06 -7.75
CA SER A 249 0.29 -1.29 -6.98
C SER A 249 -0.49 -0.28 -7.85
N LEU A 250 0.07 0.12 -9.00
CA LEU A 250 -0.55 1.02 -9.98
C LEU A 250 -1.37 0.28 -11.05
N ASN A 251 -1.42 -1.05 -10.99
CA ASN A 251 -2.21 -1.85 -11.92
C ASN A 251 -3.62 -2.08 -11.36
N GLY A 252 -4.62 -2.02 -12.23
CA GLY A 252 -6.01 -2.26 -11.83
C GLY A 252 -7.03 -1.61 -12.75
N HIS A 253 -8.30 -1.91 -12.50
CA HIS A 253 -9.40 -1.35 -13.29
C HIS A 253 -9.77 0.06 -12.85
N LEU A 254 -9.85 0.96 -13.82
CA LEU A 254 -10.38 2.30 -13.64
C LEU A 254 -11.36 2.63 -14.76
N LEU A 255 -12.32 3.46 -14.42
CA LEU A 255 -13.28 4.02 -15.36
C LEU A 255 -12.73 5.34 -15.88
N HIS A 256 -12.50 5.46 -17.19
CA HIS A 256 -11.93 6.64 -17.82
C HIS A 256 -12.99 7.38 -18.67
N SER A 257 -13.01 8.71 -18.58
CA SER A 257 -13.81 9.57 -19.46
C SER A 257 -12.93 10.57 -20.20
N ASN A 258 -13.20 10.73 -21.50
CA ASN A 258 -12.56 11.74 -22.36
C ASN A 258 -13.13 13.16 -22.16
N PHE A 259 -14.20 13.31 -21.39
CA PHE A 259 -14.88 14.58 -21.17
C PHE A 259 -15.06 14.85 -19.68
N TYR A 260 -15.22 16.13 -19.32
CA TYR A 260 -15.68 16.51 -17.98
C TYR A 260 -17.10 15.97 -17.69
N VAL A 261 -17.85 15.61 -18.73
CA VAL A 261 -19.23 15.10 -18.62
C VAL A 261 -19.20 13.70 -17.99
N LYS A 262 -19.75 13.60 -16.78
CA LYS A 262 -19.75 12.42 -15.90
C LYS A 262 -20.60 11.23 -16.39
N SER A 263 -21.10 11.25 -17.64
CA SER A 263 -22.07 10.26 -18.14
C SER A 263 -21.44 9.12 -18.94
N PHE A 264 -20.23 9.28 -19.49
CA PHE A 264 -19.61 8.26 -20.34
C PHE A 264 -18.25 7.84 -19.80
N TYR A 265 -18.22 6.70 -19.11
CA TYR A 265 -16.99 6.09 -18.62
C TYR A 265 -16.78 4.74 -19.26
N ASN A 266 -15.62 4.54 -19.86
CA ASN A 266 -15.17 3.23 -20.34
C ASN A 266 -14.33 2.56 -19.26
N LYS A 267 -14.59 1.28 -19.00
CA LYS A 267 -13.78 0.47 -18.09
C LYS A 267 -12.52 0.04 -18.82
N TYR A 268 -11.37 0.45 -18.32
CA TYR A 268 -10.08 0.00 -18.79
C TYR A 268 -9.27 -0.63 -17.67
N TYR A 269 -8.35 -1.51 -18.04
CA TYR A 269 -7.31 -2.00 -17.16
C TYR A 269 -6.06 -1.13 -17.34
N PHE A 270 -5.63 -0.47 -16.27
CA PHE A 270 -4.42 0.33 -16.25
C PHE A 270 -3.24 -0.54 -15.87
N TYR A 271 -2.13 -0.36 -16.59
CA TYR A 271 -0.90 -1.12 -16.38
C TYR A 271 0.34 -0.27 -16.62
N LEU A 272 1.32 -0.38 -15.71
CA LEU A 272 2.53 0.40 -15.79
C LEU A 272 3.66 -0.35 -16.51
N HIS A 273 4.04 0.12 -17.70
CA HIS A 273 5.19 -0.38 -18.44
C HIS A 273 6.44 0.47 -18.19
N PHE A 274 7.58 -0.21 -18.06
CA PHE A 274 8.90 0.41 -18.06
C PHE A 274 9.60 0.16 -19.39
N PHE A 275 9.76 1.21 -20.20
CA PHE A 275 10.37 1.11 -21.53
C PHE A 275 11.41 2.20 -21.76
N LYS A 276 12.62 1.81 -22.20
CA LYS A 276 13.75 2.72 -22.48
C LYS A 276 14.04 3.70 -21.32
N GLY A 277 13.97 3.23 -20.09
CA GLY A 277 14.24 4.05 -18.90
C GLY A 277 13.14 5.04 -18.53
N LYS A 278 11.90 4.82 -19.00
CA LYS A 278 10.74 5.70 -18.78
C LYS A 278 9.53 4.88 -18.36
N PHE A 279 8.65 5.50 -17.58
CA PHE A 279 7.45 4.89 -17.03
C PHE A 279 6.19 5.35 -17.77
N TYR A 280 5.51 4.40 -18.39
CA TYR A 280 4.29 4.58 -19.18
C TYR A 280 3.12 3.89 -18.49
N TRP A 281 2.23 4.67 -17.91
CA TRP A 281 0.98 4.16 -17.37
C TRP A 281 -0.03 4.07 -18.52
N CYS A 282 -0.13 2.87 -19.06
CA CYS A 282 -0.96 2.53 -20.21
C CYS A 282 -2.32 2.04 -19.75
N TYR A 283 -3.32 2.09 -20.63
CA TYR A 283 -4.63 1.50 -20.37
C TYR A 283 -5.16 0.73 -21.58
N TYR A 284 -5.85 -0.36 -21.27
CA TYR A 284 -6.27 -1.41 -22.21
C TYR A 284 -7.73 -1.78 -21.96
N ASN A 285 -8.40 -2.35 -22.96
CA ASN A 285 -9.76 -2.91 -22.77
C ASN A 285 -9.72 -4.09 -21.80
N GLU A 286 -8.71 -4.96 -21.93
CA GLU A 286 -8.57 -6.20 -21.18
C GLU A 286 -7.23 -6.30 -20.44
N GLU A 287 -7.20 -7.07 -19.35
CA GLU A 287 -5.97 -7.31 -18.58
C GLU A 287 -4.94 -8.16 -19.34
N ALA A 288 -5.41 -9.13 -20.14
CA ALA A 288 -4.52 -10.02 -20.90
C ALA A 288 -3.66 -9.22 -21.90
N ASP A 289 -4.28 -8.30 -22.63
CA ASP A 289 -3.63 -7.36 -23.55
C ASP A 289 -2.58 -6.49 -22.84
N ALA A 290 -2.87 -6.06 -21.62
CA ALA A 290 -1.96 -5.22 -20.85
C ALA A 290 -0.65 -5.93 -20.48
N LYS A 291 -0.69 -7.25 -20.22
CA LYS A 291 0.51 -8.02 -19.86
C LYS A 291 1.49 -8.16 -21.02
N VAL A 292 0.99 -8.20 -22.25
CA VAL A 292 1.78 -8.34 -23.48
C VAL A 292 2.01 -7.02 -24.25
N ASP A 293 1.48 -5.90 -23.75
CA ASP A 293 1.45 -4.58 -24.44
C ASP A 293 0.82 -4.65 -25.85
N ASN A 294 -0.28 -5.41 -25.96
CA ASN A 294 -1.07 -5.50 -27.19
C ASN A 294 -2.30 -4.59 -27.12
N ASN A 295 -2.80 -4.10 -28.27
CA ASN A 295 -4.05 -3.32 -28.35
C ASN A 295 -4.19 -2.15 -27.36
N ARG A 296 -3.08 -1.45 -27.08
CA ARG A 296 -3.06 -0.30 -26.17
C ARG A 296 -4.01 0.82 -26.64
N VAL A 297 -4.95 1.19 -25.77
CA VAL A 297 -5.91 2.28 -26.03
C VAL A 297 -5.24 3.64 -25.86
N GLY A 298 -4.41 3.79 -24.81
CA GLY A 298 -3.67 5.03 -24.58
C GLY A 298 -2.67 4.92 -23.44
N TYR A 299 -1.98 6.03 -23.15
CA TYR A 299 -0.98 6.08 -22.08
C TYR A 299 -0.74 7.49 -21.54
N ILE A 300 -0.24 7.53 -20.30
CA ILE A 300 0.36 8.72 -19.68
C ILE A 300 1.77 8.37 -19.24
N ARG A 301 2.71 9.26 -19.55
CA ARG A 301 4.05 9.17 -18.96
C ARG A 301 4.04 9.78 -17.58
N LEU A 302 4.39 9.01 -16.56
CA LEU A 302 4.35 9.47 -15.17
C LEU A 302 5.27 10.67 -14.93
N GLU A 303 6.35 10.78 -15.70
CA GLU A 303 7.26 11.93 -15.65
C GLU A 303 6.63 13.27 -16.09
N TYR A 304 5.48 13.20 -16.76
CA TYR A 304 4.76 14.36 -17.28
C TYR A 304 3.54 14.71 -16.43
N VAL A 305 3.26 13.92 -15.40
CA VAL A 305 2.25 14.24 -14.40
C VAL A 305 2.74 15.44 -13.60
N LYS A 306 1.94 16.50 -13.60
CA LYS A 306 2.19 17.68 -12.77
C LYS A 306 1.61 17.49 -11.39
N ASN A 307 0.38 16.99 -11.32
CA ASN A 307 -0.33 16.77 -10.07
C ASN A 307 -1.51 15.80 -10.26
N VAL A 308 -1.95 15.22 -9.15
CA VAL A 308 -3.10 14.33 -9.05
C VAL A 308 -4.08 14.94 -8.05
N TYR A 309 -5.33 15.11 -8.48
CA TYR A 309 -6.34 15.83 -7.71
C TYR A 309 -7.52 14.92 -7.38
N SER A 310 -8.03 15.06 -6.15
CA SER A 310 -9.31 14.52 -5.74
C SER A 310 -10.46 15.38 -6.25
N ASP A 311 -11.56 14.75 -6.68
CA ASP A 311 -12.82 15.49 -6.89
C ASP A 311 -13.36 15.95 -5.52
N MET A 312 -13.76 17.23 -5.45
CA MET A 312 -14.23 17.85 -4.20
C MET A 312 -15.56 17.26 -3.70
N TYR A 313 -16.37 16.73 -4.61
CA TYR A 313 -17.76 16.34 -4.33
C TYR A 313 -17.96 14.82 -4.26
N SER A 314 -16.99 14.03 -4.72
CA SER A 314 -17.11 12.58 -4.76
C SER A 314 -15.79 11.86 -4.55
N HIS A 315 -15.84 10.89 -3.63
CA HIS A 315 -14.74 10.01 -3.24
C HIS A 315 -14.51 8.86 -4.22
N ARG A 316 -15.20 8.86 -5.36
CA ARG A 316 -14.95 7.91 -6.45
C ARG A 316 -14.19 8.52 -7.63
N TYR A 317 -14.12 9.84 -7.74
CA TYR A 317 -13.51 10.50 -8.90
C TYR A 317 -12.21 11.21 -8.53
N PHE A 318 -11.21 11.08 -9.38
CA PHE A 318 -9.98 11.86 -9.34
C PHE A 318 -9.56 12.20 -10.76
N TYR A 319 -8.65 13.15 -10.88
CA TYR A 319 -8.09 13.47 -12.19
C TYR A 319 -6.60 13.77 -12.12
N ILE A 320 -5.93 13.48 -13.22
CA ILE A 320 -4.50 13.68 -13.36
C ILE A 320 -4.26 14.82 -14.32
N LYS A 321 -3.54 15.83 -13.85
CA LYS A 321 -3.09 16.95 -14.68
C LYS A 321 -1.69 16.65 -15.17
N TYR A 322 -1.50 16.61 -16.49
CA TYR A 322 -0.23 16.26 -17.11
C TYR A 322 0.05 17.11 -18.36
N ARG A 323 1.32 17.23 -18.74
CA ARG A 323 1.73 17.98 -19.94
C ARG A 323 2.68 17.15 -20.78
N LYS A 324 2.25 16.72 -21.97
CA LYS A 324 3.10 15.93 -22.85
C LYS A 324 4.27 16.77 -23.37
N LYS A 325 5.31 16.07 -23.83
CA LYS A 325 6.47 16.72 -24.46
C LYS A 325 5.99 17.50 -25.68
N ASN A 326 6.42 18.76 -25.80
CA ASN A 326 6.10 19.67 -26.92
C ASN A 326 4.64 20.18 -26.97
N GLU A 327 3.81 19.88 -25.98
CA GLU A 327 2.47 20.49 -25.88
C GLU A 327 2.52 21.73 -24.98
N LYS A 328 1.95 22.83 -25.47
CA LYS A 328 1.77 24.07 -24.68
C LYS A 328 0.61 23.93 -23.70
N LYS A 329 -0.45 23.22 -24.09
CA LYS A 329 -1.67 23.03 -23.29
C LYS A 329 -1.48 21.94 -22.24
N GLU A 330 -2.20 22.09 -21.15
CA GLU A 330 -2.29 21.07 -20.11
C GLU A 330 -3.40 20.09 -20.44
N ASN A 331 -3.18 18.81 -20.14
CA ASN A 331 -4.15 17.75 -20.35
C ASN A 331 -4.65 17.24 -19.01
N TYR A 332 -5.86 16.70 -19.04
CA TYR A 332 -6.55 16.14 -17.89
C TYR A 332 -7.02 14.73 -18.22
N LEU A 333 -6.75 13.79 -17.31
CA LEU A 333 -7.29 12.44 -17.36
C LEU A 333 -8.29 12.28 -16.23
N TYR A 334 -9.58 12.12 -16.56
CA TYR A 334 -10.65 11.98 -15.57
C TYR A 334 -10.92 10.50 -15.29
N LEU A 335 -10.77 10.11 -14.03
CA LEU A 335 -10.79 8.72 -13.59
C LEU A 335 -11.84 8.52 -12.50
N LYS A 336 -12.49 7.37 -12.55
CA LYS A 336 -13.38 6.87 -11.52
C LYS A 336 -12.89 5.52 -11.02
N THR A 337 -12.86 5.35 -9.71
CA THR A 337 -12.41 4.11 -9.08
C THR A 337 -13.42 2.98 -9.18
N VAL A 338 -12.92 1.75 -9.15
CA VAL A 338 -13.72 0.52 -9.23
C VAL A 338 -13.46 -0.38 -8.04
N ASP A 339 -12.19 -0.64 -7.72
CA ASP A 339 -11.74 -1.69 -6.80
C ASP A 339 -11.18 -1.17 -5.46
N ARG A 340 -10.79 0.10 -5.41
CA ARG A 340 -10.16 0.74 -4.24
C ARG A 340 -10.67 2.16 -4.09
N ASP A 341 -10.68 2.70 -2.87
CA ASP A 341 -10.97 4.12 -2.64
C ASP A 341 -10.03 5.02 -3.45
N ARG A 342 -10.56 6.19 -3.83
CA ARG A 342 -9.83 7.20 -4.58
C ARG A 342 -8.55 7.65 -3.89
N ASN A 343 -8.58 7.86 -2.57
CA ASN A 343 -7.41 8.35 -1.87
C ASN A 343 -6.29 7.31 -1.86
N ILE A 344 -6.61 6.01 -1.87
CA ILE A 344 -5.62 4.93 -2.05
C ILE A 344 -4.92 5.09 -3.40
N TRP A 345 -5.69 5.18 -4.49
CA TRP A 345 -5.15 5.42 -5.83
C TRP A 345 -4.27 6.68 -5.90
N ILE A 346 -4.77 7.80 -5.38
CA ILE A 346 -4.06 9.09 -5.37
C ILE A 346 -2.74 8.97 -4.61
N ASN A 347 -2.75 8.38 -3.41
CA ASN A 347 -1.56 8.26 -2.57
C ASN A 347 -0.50 7.35 -3.22
N ILE A 348 -0.91 6.21 -3.79
CA ILE A 348 0.00 5.33 -4.54
C ILE A 348 0.65 6.09 -5.71
N ILE A 349 -0.13 6.83 -6.50
CA ILE A 349 0.40 7.59 -7.63
C ILE A 349 1.37 8.68 -7.17
N HIS A 350 1.05 9.40 -6.09
CA HIS A 350 1.95 10.42 -5.52
C HIS A 350 3.26 9.80 -5.02
N ASP A 351 3.20 8.77 -4.18
CA ASP A 351 4.37 8.05 -3.65
C ASP A 351 5.24 7.55 -4.82
N PHE A 352 4.62 7.04 -5.88
CA PHE A 352 5.33 6.53 -7.06
C PHE A 352 5.98 7.66 -7.89
N ILE A 353 5.32 8.80 -8.07
CA ILE A 353 5.90 9.97 -8.75
C ILE A 353 7.14 10.46 -7.98
N ILE A 354 7.06 10.52 -6.65
CA ILE A 354 8.19 10.90 -5.79
C ILE A 354 9.35 9.90 -5.98
N LEU A 355 9.05 8.60 -5.93
CA LEU A 355 10.02 7.52 -6.11
C LEU A 355 10.74 7.62 -7.46
N VAL A 356 10.00 7.78 -8.56
CA VAL A 356 10.56 7.91 -9.92
C VAL A 356 11.39 9.19 -10.05
N ASN A 357 10.94 10.30 -9.49
CA ASN A 357 11.68 11.57 -9.54
C ASN A 357 13.01 11.48 -8.78
N ASN A 358 13.02 10.84 -7.60
CA ASN A 358 14.23 10.61 -6.83
C ASN A 358 15.21 9.71 -7.59
N TYR A 359 14.72 8.60 -8.15
CA TYR A 359 15.54 7.71 -9.00
C TYR A 359 16.16 8.46 -10.19
N ARG A 360 15.41 9.34 -10.85
CA ARG A 360 15.92 10.14 -11.98
C ARG A 360 16.97 11.17 -11.56
N LYS A 361 16.76 11.87 -10.44
CA LYS A 361 17.71 12.85 -9.90
C LYS A 361 19.06 12.20 -9.62
N GLU A 362 19.05 11.04 -8.98
CA GLU A 362 20.27 10.29 -8.69
C GLU A 362 20.96 9.78 -9.95
N LYS A 363 20.20 9.24 -10.91
CA LYS A 363 20.77 8.78 -12.19
C LYS A 363 21.43 9.93 -12.95
N LYS A 364 20.85 11.13 -12.89
CA LYS A 364 21.45 12.35 -13.44
C LYS A 364 22.74 12.73 -12.69
N MET A 365 22.74 12.71 -11.35
CA MET A 365 23.94 12.99 -10.55
C MET A 365 25.07 12.00 -10.83
N LYS A 366 24.77 10.69 -10.89
CA LYS A 366 25.77 9.66 -11.25
C LYS A 366 26.36 9.89 -12.64
N ARG A 367 25.51 10.21 -13.62
CA ARG A 367 25.97 10.57 -14.98
C ARG A 367 26.83 11.83 -15.00
N ASN A 368 26.48 12.84 -14.21
CA ASN A 368 27.28 14.07 -14.11
C ASN A 368 28.64 13.80 -13.45
N LYS A 369 28.68 13.06 -12.33
CA LYS A 369 29.94 12.63 -11.69
C LYS A 369 30.82 11.81 -12.63
N LEU A 370 30.23 10.87 -13.36
CA LEU A 370 30.95 10.09 -14.38
C LEU A 370 31.54 11.00 -15.45
N LYS A 371 30.77 11.99 -15.94
CA LYS A 371 31.26 13.00 -16.89
C LYS A 371 32.39 13.83 -16.30
N GLU A 372 32.27 14.33 -15.07
CA GLU A 372 33.33 15.09 -14.39
C GLU A 372 34.61 14.26 -14.23
N LEU A 373 34.49 12.99 -13.81
CA LEU A 373 35.63 12.07 -13.73
C LEU A 373 36.27 11.81 -15.10
N THR A 374 35.47 11.68 -16.17
CA THR A 374 36.02 11.54 -17.53
C THR A 374 36.68 12.83 -18.00
N THR A 375 36.10 14.00 -17.73
CA THR A 375 36.70 15.30 -18.09
C THR A 375 38.02 15.53 -17.36
N ASN A 376 38.08 15.22 -16.07
CA ASN A 376 39.32 15.35 -15.27
C ASN A 376 40.39 14.34 -15.72
N TYR A 377 40.00 13.11 -16.04
CA TYR A 377 40.91 12.11 -16.62
C TYR A 377 41.46 12.53 -17.99
N VAL A 378 40.62 13.17 -18.82
CA VAL A 378 41.02 13.69 -20.13
C VAL A 378 41.89 14.95 -20.00
N GLN A 379 41.71 15.77 -18.96
CA GLN A 379 42.59 16.92 -18.67
C GLN A 379 43.98 16.52 -18.15
N GLY A 380 44.12 15.32 -17.57
CA GLY A 380 45.41 14.80 -17.07
C GLY A 380 46.25 14.02 -18.08
N LYS A 381 45.80 13.86 -19.33
CA LYS A 381 46.49 13.09 -20.37
C LYS A 381 46.96 13.97 -21.52
N SER A 382 48.13 13.65 -22.09
CA SER A 382 48.61 14.29 -23.31
C SER A 382 47.67 14.00 -24.49
N ARG A 383 47.59 14.92 -25.46
CA ARG A 383 46.72 14.78 -26.65
C ARG A 383 46.93 13.45 -27.39
N GLU A 384 48.16 12.95 -27.40
CA GLU A 384 48.55 11.69 -28.04
C GLU A 384 47.97 10.45 -27.32
N GLU A 385 47.95 10.42 -25.98
CA GLU A 385 47.37 9.30 -25.23
C GLU A 385 45.84 9.20 -25.40
N ILE A 386 45.16 10.33 -25.57
CA ILE A 386 43.72 10.37 -25.81
C ILE A 386 43.41 9.81 -27.21
N GLU A 387 44.26 10.11 -28.20
CA GLU A 387 44.09 9.68 -29.58
C GLU A 387 44.42 8.19 -29.77
N ILE A 388 45.47 7.70 -29.09
CA ILE A 388 45.83 6.28 -29.02
C ILE A 388 44.69 5.49 -28.36
N ASN A 389 44.13 5.97 -27.24
CA ASN A 389 43.01 5.30 -26.58
C ASN A 389 41.73 5.34 -27.42
N LYS A 390 41.47 6.41 -28.19
CA LYS A 390 40.33 6.46 -29.13
C LYS A 390 40.48 5.43 -30.26
N LYS A 391 41.69 5.29 -30.82
CA LYS A 391 41.99 4.29 -31.85
C LYS A 391 41.87 2.86 -31.31
N LEU A 392 42.36 2.59 -30.09
CA LEU A 392 42.19 1.31 -29.39
C LEU A 392 40.72 1.03 -29.06
N SER A 393 39.96 2.02 -28.57
CA SER A 393 38.53 1.85 -28.29
C SER A 393 37.72 1.55 -29.55
N GLN A 394 38.08 2.16 -30.69
CA GLN A 394 37.46 1.89 -31.98
C GLN A 394 37.84 0.52 -32.55
N SER A 395 39.07 0.03 -32.33
CA SER A 395 39.47 -1.32 -32.73
C SER A 395 38.82 -2.40 -31.86
N PHE A 396 38.70 -2.18 -30.54
CA PHE A 396 37.98 -3.09 -29.63
C PHE A 396 36.45 -3.05 -29.84
N SER A 397 35.88 -1.90 -30.21
CA SER A 397 34.45 -1.78 -30.55
C SER A 397 34.09 -2.56 -31.83
N LYS A 398 34.96 -2.50 -32.86
CA LYS A 398 34.81 -3.30 -34.09
C LYS A 398 34.93 -4.82 -33.86
N ASN A 399 35.63 -5.24 -32.80
CA ASN A 399 35.74 -6.65 -32.38
C ASN A 399 34.85 -7.04 -31.18
N SER A 400 33.98 -6.14 -30.69
CA SER A 400 33.14 -6.43 -29.53
C SER A 400 31.85 -7.14 -29.94
N ILE A 401 31.71 -8.39 -29.50
CA ILE A 401 30.51 -9.20 -29.17
C ILE A 401 29.35 -9.23 -30.19
N LYS A 402 28.97 -8.12 -30.81
CA LYS A 402 27.96 -8.00 -31.86
C LYS A 402 28.25 -8.86 -33.10
N ASN A 403 29.52 -9.00 -33.52
CA ASN A 403 29.88 -9.91 -34.61
C ASN A 403 29.85 -11.38 -34.16
N LYS A 404 30.23 -11.66 -32.90
CA LYS A 404 30.18 -13.03 -32.34
C LYS A 404 28.74 -13.55 -32.19
N TYR A 405 27.76 -12.66 -31.99
CA TYR A 405 26.32 -13.00 -32.01
C TYR A 405 25.70 -12.99 -33.42
N LEU A 406 26.19 -12.14 -34.35
CA LEU A 406 25.75 -12.16 -35.75
C LEU A 406 26.25 -13.41 -36.49
N GLU A 407 27.50 -13.82 -36.27
CA GLU A 407 28.06 -15.06 -36.84
C GLU A 407 27.36 -16.29 -36.26
N LYS A 408 27.07 -16.33 -34.95
CA LYS A 408 26.32 -17.44 -34.34
C LYS A 408 24.89 -17.53 -34.86
N LYS A 409 24.23 -16.40 -35.14
CA LYS A 409 22.89 -16.36 -35.71
C LYS A 409 22.87 -16.81 -37.18
N ASN A 410 23.85 -16.36 -37.97
CA ASN A 410 23.99 -16.79 -39.36
C ASN A 410 24.38 -18.28 -39.47
N HIS A 411 25.19 -18.81 -38.54
CA HIS A 411 25.57 -20.22 -38.52
C HIS A 411 24.38 -21.14 -38.15
N ILE A 412 23.49 -20.68 -37.25
CA ILE A 412 22.27 -21.39 -36.84
C ILE A 412 21.20 -21.35 -37.95
N GLU A 413 21.09 -20.24 -38.69
CA GLU A 413 20.17 -20.12 -39.84
C GLU A 413 20.63 -20.93 -41.07
N THR A 414 21.93 -21.28 -41.19
CA THR A 414 22.43 -22.22 -42.21
C THR A 414 22.40 -23.70 -41.79
N LEU A 415 22.23 -24.01 -40.50
CA LEU A 415 22.19 -25.39 -39.98
C LEU A 415 20.76 -25.93 -39.80
N SER A 416 19.72 -25.11 -39.99
CA SER A 416 18.33 -25.57 -39.99
C SER A 416 17.89 -26.25 -41.30
N ASN A 417 18.82 -26.49 -42.22
CA ASN A 417 18.60 -27.15 -43.52
C ASN A 417 19.52 -28.38 -43.70
N ALA A 418 19.80 -29.14 -42.65
CA ALA A 418 20.43 -30.45 -42.78
C ALA A 418 19.79 -31.42 -41.79
N ASP A 419 19.18 -32.46 -42.34
CA ASP A 419 18.55 -33.57 -41.63
C ASP A 419 19.57 -34.40 -40.84
N ASP A 420 19.05 -34.99 -39.76
CA ASP A 420 19.39 -36.26 -39.12
C ASP A 420 20.80 -36.58 -38.55
N GLU A 421 20.71 -37.26 -37.39
CA GLU A 421 21.68 -38.14 -36.72
C GLU A 421 22.64 -37.59 -35.63
N ASN A 422 22.31 -38.00 -34.39
CA ASN A 422 23.18 -38.44 -33.30
C ASN A 422 24.54 -37.76 -33.08
N TYR A 423 24.62 -36.83 -32.12
CA TYR A 423 25.79 -36.72 -31.23
C TYR A 423 25.37 -36.24 -29.83
N LYS A 424 25.62 -37.08 -28.82
CA LYS A 424 25.58 -36.73 -27.39
C LYS A 424 26.87 -35.99 -27.01
N ALA A 425 26.74 -34.84 -26.35
CA ALA A 425 27.80 -34.26 -25.53
C ALA A 425 27.18 -33.58 -24.29
N ASN A 426 27.78 -33.88 -23.13
CA ASN A 426 27.41 -33.41 -21.79
C ASN A 426 27.49 -31.88 -21.67
N ASP A 427 26.43 -31.25 -21.15
CA ASP A 427 26.46 -29.89 -20.59
C ASP A 427 25.68 -29.87 -19.26
N ASN A 428 26.32 -30.37 -18.19
CA ASN A 428 25.76 -30.49 -16.84
C ASN A 428 26.18 -29.35 -15.88
N GLU A 429 26.55 -28.16 -16.37
CA GLU A 429 27.00 -27.05 -15.50
C GLU A 429 26.13 -25.78 -15.53
N PHE A 430 25.06 -25.76 -16.33
CA PHE A 430 24.12 -24.62 -16.39
C PHE A 430 22.70 -24.93 -15.84
N GLU A 431 22.34 -26.21 -15.67
CA GLU A 431 21.05 -26.60 -15.07
C GLU A 431 21.05 -26.54 -13.53
N ASP A 432 22.19 -26.73 -12.87
CA ASP A 432 22.27 -26.69 -11.41
C ASP A 432 22.21 -25.26 -10.84
N ILE A 433 22.68 -24.26 -11.60
CA ILE A 433 22.59 -22.84 -11.20
C ILE A 433 21.15 -22.30 -11.36
N LEU A 434 20.36 -22.87 -12.28
CA LEU A 434 18.95 -22.50 -12.49
C LEU A 434 17.98 -23.26 -11.56
N LYS A 435 18.35 -24.45 -11.07
CA LYS A 435 17.56 -25.21 -10.07
C LYS A 435 17.63 -24.61 -8.66
N ASP A 436 18.73 -23.96 -8.29
CA ASP A 436 18.88 -23.39 -6.95
C ASP A 436 18.21 -22.00 -6.78
N MET A 437 18.03 -21.24 -7.86
CA MET A 437 17.29 -19.96 -7.81
C MET A 437 15.77 -20.11 -8.01
N SER A 438 15.30 -21.22 -8.58
CA SER A 438 13.87 -21.51 -8.79
C SER A 438 13.17 -22.11 -7.57
N LYS A 439 13.91 -22.78 -6.66
CA LYS A 439 13.32 -23.36 -5.44
C LYS A 439 12.80 -22.34 -4.42
N ASN A 440 13.26 -21.08 -4.46
CA ASN A 440 12.80 -20.03 -3.53
C ASN A 440 11.83 -19.00 -4.14
N MET A 441 11.47 -19.12 -5.43
CA MET A 441 10.54 -18.20 -6.09
C MET A 441 9.26 -18.85 -6.64
N CYS A 442 9.17 -20.19 -6.70
CA CYS A 442 7.97 -20.90 -7.18
C CYS A 442 6.88 -21.14 -6.12
N ILE A 443 6.74 -20.26 -5.11
CA ILE A 443 5.61 -20.31 -4.17
C ILE A 443 4.64 -19.11 -4.37
N TYR A 444 4.93 -18.21 -5.32
CA TYR A 444 4.06 -17.05 -5.63
C TYR A 444 3.59 -17.01 -7.10
N SER A 445 3.39 -18.17 -7.71
CA SER A 445 2.75 -18.33 -9.01
C SER A 445 1.51 -19.22 -8.87
N ASP A 446 0.40 -18.60 -8.48
CA ASP A 446 -0.87 -18.55 -9.23
C ASP A 446 -1.89 -17.70 -8.44
#